data_AF-A0A7Y5IWE5-F1
#
_entry.id   AF-A0A7Y5IWE5-F1
#
_cell.length_a   1.000
_cell.length_b   1.000
_cell.length_c   1.000
_cell.angle_alpha   90.00
_cell.angle_beta   90.00
_cell.angle_gamma   90.00
#
_symmetry.space_group_name_H-M   'P 1'
#
loop_
_entity.id
_entity.type
_entity.pdbx_description
1 polymer ?
#
loop_
_entity_poly.entity_id
_entity_poly.type
_entity_poly.pdbx_seq_one_letter_code
_entity_poly.pdbx_strand_id
1 'polypeptide(L)'
;MLCLILRLTRAFPISLLVFFYGCASEPKGPPPAEQAKAASETTPARVEPTPTAPGAAENPADLTVAVVGPYKITLADLTLLTKEREAAAQPAMATMTVTDVRRRIRKEHLEEMVERRLLILGSKEHPEWVKGGSVELEVKKRLAELGPDEVERRRKIANVPKESFLEEFRRYVREELMQREILRREVNEKVVVTDEEVRERYERDREKTFHRPQSWAVHHIDRFLPRGKAAELPALMERMEALRSEVASVIASATAPRAKADLMVP
;
A
#
# COMPACT_ATOMS: atom_id res chain seq x y z
N MET A 1 9.19 30.50 -8.39
CA MET A 1 9.72 29.86 -7.17
C MET A 1 8.56 29.37 -6.32
N LEU A 2 8.61 28.10 -5.91
CA LEU A 2 7.77 27.39 -4.91
C LEU A 2 6.27 27.20 -5.23
N CYS A 3 5.89 25.97 -5.62
CA CYS A 3 5.29 24.91 -4.76
C CYS A 3 3.78 25.12 -4.58
N LEU A 4 2.88 24.56 -5.39
CA LEU A 4 2.60 23.14 -5.70
C LEU A 4 2.57 22.24 -4.45
N ILE A 5 1.62 22.51 -3.56
CA ILE A 5 1.12 21.54 -2.57
C ILE A 5 -0.39 21.72 -2.44
N LEU A 6 -1.17 20.81 -3.02
CA LEU A 6 -2.29 20.23 -2.28
C LEU A 6 -2.56 18.84 -2.83
N ARG A 7 -2.15 17.90 -1.98
CA ARG A 7 -2.16 16.47 -2.15
C ARG A 7 -3.57 15.93 -1.98
N LEU A 8 -3.89 15.02 -2.89
CA LEU A 8 -4.42 13.69 -2.62
C LEU A 8 -5.62 13.60 -1.66
N THR A 9 -6.82 13.69 -2.23
CA THR A 9 -7.85 12.70 -1.95
C THR A 9 -7.55 11.44 -2.77
N ARG A 10 -6.51 10.69 -2.36
CA ARG A 10 -6.38 9.30 -2.82
C ARG A 10 -7.29 8.45 -1.94
N ALA A 11 -8.47 8.17 -2.46
CA ALA A 11 -9.17 6.94 -2.15
C ALA A 11 -8.14 5.80 -2.22
N PHE A 12 -7.96 5.09 -1.11
CA PHE A 12 -7.24 3.82 -1.06
C PHE A 12 -7.87 2.89 -2.09
N PRO A 13 -7.20 2.52 -3.21
CA PRO A 13 -7.63 1.33 -3.91
C PRO A 13 -7.16 0.16 -3.05
N ILE A 14 -8.14 -0.63 -2.60
CA ILE A 14 -7.98 -1.96 -2.05
C ILE A 14 -7.13 -2.76 -3.04
N SER A 15 -5.82 -2.79 -2.81
CA SER A 15 -4.87 -3.60 -3.56
C SER A 15 -4.94 -5.02 -3.00
N LEU A 16 -6.04 -5.70 -3.37
CA LEU A 16 -6.35 -7.09 -3.02
C LEU A 16 -6.36 -7.91 -4.32
N LEU A 17 -5.43 -7.63 -5.23
CA LEU A 17 -5.42 -8.16 -6.61
C LEU A 17 -4.27 -9.12 -6.89
N VAL A 18 -3.46 -9.49 -5.91
CA VAL A 18 -2.40 -10.48 -6.13
C VAL A 18 -2.26 -11.36 -4.90
N PHE A 19 -2.99 -12.48 -4.84
CA PHE A 19 -2.90 -13.38 -3.69
C PHE A 19 -2.83 -14.88 -4.00
N PHE A 20 -2.74 -15.27 -5.26
CA PHE A 20 -2.72 -16.68 -5.62
C PHE A 20 -1.60 -16.98 -6.59
N TYR A 21 -0.39 -17.21 -6.09
CA TYR A 21 0.59 -18.11 -6.69
C TYR A 21 1.60 -18.53 -5.60
N GLY A 22 1.76 -19.84 -5.38
CA GLY A 22 3.03 -20.40 -4.92
C GLY A 22 3.16 -20.90 -3.48
N CYS A 23 2.37 -21.89 -3.06
CA CYS A 23 2.82 -22.87 -2.05
C CYS A 23 2.32 -24.28 -2.42
N ALA A 24 2.98 -24.91 -3.39
CA ALA A 24 3.06 -26.37 -3.55
C ALA A 24 4.39 -26.82 -2.92
N SER A 25 4.59 -27.93 -2.23
CA SER A 25 3.78 -29.10 -1.88
C SER A 25 4.57 -29.88 -0.80
N GLU A 26 3.98 -30.25 0.33
CA GLU A 26 4.54 -31.24 1.25
C GLU A 26 3.96 -32.62 0.93
N PRO A 27 4.77 -33.68 0.69
CA PRO A 27 4.26 -35.04 0.62
C PRO A 27 4.20 -35.68 2.02
N LYS A 28 3.00 -36.18 2.37
CA LYS A 28 2.74 -37.13 3.47
C LYS A 28 3.35 -38.51 3.15
N GLY A 29 3.94 -39.20 4.16
CA GLY A 29 4.39 -40.61 4.11
C GLY A 29 3.23 -41.64 4.08
N PRO A 30 3.35 -42.93 4.53
CA PRO A 30 4.44 -43.71 5.21
C PRO A 30 4.65 -45.13 4.54
N PRO A 31 5.06 -46.30 5.15
CA PRO A 31 5.57 -46.74 6.50
C PRO A 31 6.76 -47.78 6.42
N PRO A 32 7.01 -48.78 7.32
CA PRO A 32 7.12 -48.87 8.81
C PRO A 32 8.47 -49.47 9.36
N ALA A 33 8.67 -49.24 10.67
CA ALA A 33 9.40 -49.97 11.75
C ALA A 33 10.47 -51.08 11.49
N GLU A 34 11.66 -50.97 12.14
CA GLU A 34 12.26 -52.04 12.98
C GLU A 34 13.41 -51.59 13.92
N GLN A 35 13.22 -51.86 15.22
CA GLN A 35 14.12 -52.17 16.38
C GLN A 35 15.54 -51.57 16.61
N ALA A 36 15.63 -50.84 17.75
CA ALA A 36 16.53 -50.97 18.93
C ALA A 36 18.04 -51.32 18.81
N LYS A 37 18.92 -50.44 19.33
CA LYS A 37 19.82 -50.68 20.51
C LYS A 37 20.79 -49.51 20.85
N ALA A 38 20.94 -49.31 22.17
CA ALA A 38 22.13 -48.93 22.96
C ALA A 38 22.89 -47.59 22.76
N ALA A 39 22.85 -46.80 23.86
CA ALA A 39 23.82 -45.89 24.49
C ALA A 39 25.17 -45.55 23.80
N SER A 40 25.46 -44.24 23.72
CA SER A 40 26.70 -43.62 24.24
C SER A 40 26.60 -42.09 24.19
N GLU A 41 26.99 -41.45 25.28
CA GLU A 41 27.25 -40.01 25.42
C GLU A 41 28.46 -39.59 24.57
N THR A 42 28.40 -38.44 23.86
CA THR A 42 29.53 -37.50 23.69
C THR A 42 29.02 -36.11 23.26
N THR A 43 29.49 -35.08 23.95
CA THR A 43 29.28 -33.62 23.81
C THR A 43 29.83 -33.09 22.45
N PRO A 44 29.38 -31.91 21.93
CA PRO A 44 29.19 -31.68 20.51
C PRO A 44 30.41 -31.08 19.79
N ALA A 45 30.66 -31.59 18.58
CA ALA A 45 31.55 -30.95 17.62
C ALA A 45 30.77 -29.91 16.80
N ARG A 46 31.24 -28.66 16.92
CA ARG A 46 30.90 -27.48 16.11
C ARG A 46 31.07 -27.79 14.62
N VAL A 47 29.95 -27.93 13.91
CA VAL A 47 29.92 -28.01 12.44
C VAL A 47 29.96 -26.61 11.88
N GLU A 48 31.09 -26.24 11.26
CA GLU A 48 31.17 -25.10 10.37
C GLU A 48 30.35 -25.40 9.10
N PRO A 49 29.48 -24.50 8.62
CA PRO A 49 28.79 -24.72 7.35
C PRO A 49 29.75 -24.46 6.18
N THR A 50 30.17 -25.54 5.54
CA THR A 50 30.82 -25.53 4.22
C THR A 50 29.83 -24.95 3.19
N PRO A 51 30.25 -23.99 2.33
CA PRO A 51 29.38 -23.40 1.33
C PRO A 51 29.11 -24.40 0.19
N THR A 52 27.87 -24.87 0.09
CA THR A 52 27.41 -25.66 -1.06
C THR A 52 27.39 -24.77 -2.31
N ALA A 53 28.18 -25.18 -3.32
CA ALA A 53 28.30 -24.51 -4.60
C ALA A 53 26.95 -24.47 -5.39
N PRO A 54 26.72 -23.42 -6.21
CA PRO A 54 25.46 -23.19 -6.90
C PRO A 54 25.39 -24.04 -8.19
N GLY A 55 24.40 -24.92 -8.26
CA GLY A 55 24.30 -25.89 -9.35
C GLY A 55 22.89 -26.41 -9.56
N ALA A 56 21.94 -25.52 -9.80
CA ALA A 56 20.72 -25.84 -10.51
C ALA A 56 20.31 -24.59 -11.27
N ALA A 57 19.94 -24.73 -12.55
CA ALA A 57 19.36 -23.66 -13.33
C ALA A 57 17.98 -23.31 -12.72
N GLU A 58 18.00 -22.55 -11.63
CA GLU A 58 16.82 -21.94 -11.02
C GLU A 58 16.24 -20.98 -12.05
N ASN A 59 14.93 -21.10 -12.29
CA ASN A 59 14.23 -20.07 -13.03
C ASN A 59 14.57 -18.72 -12.36
N PRO A 60 14.83 -17.64 -13.12
CA PRO A 60 15.14 -16.34 -12.52
C PRO A 60 14.01 -15.83 -11.59
N ALA A 61 12.82 -16.44 -11.68
CA ALA A 61 11.67 -16.24 -10.81
C ALA A 61 11.88 -16.79 -9.38
N ASP A 62 12.61 -17.89 -9.21
CA ASP A 62 12.77 -18.60 -7.93
C ASP A 62 13.94 -18.05 -7.09
N LEU A 63 14.66 -17.05 -7.61
CA LEU A 63 15.76 -16.39 -6.90
C LEU A 63 15.26 -15.80 -5.58
N THR A 64 15.82 -16.27 -4.47
CA THR A 64 15.49 -15.77 -3.13
C THR A 64 16.11 -14.40 -2.92
N VAL A 65 15.27 -13.40 -2.64
CA VAL A 65 15.68 -12.00 -2.41
C VAL A 65 15.89 -11.72 -0.93
N ALA A 66 15.07 -12.33 -0.06
CA ALA A 66 15.19 -12.19 1.39
C ALA A 66 14.63 -13.42 2.12
N VAL A 67 15.10 -13.65 3.35
CA VAL A 67 14.62 -14.71 4.24
C VAL A 67 14.20 -14.09 5.57
N VAL A 68 12.97 -14.35 6.00
CA VAL A 68 12.39 -13.82 7.24
C VAL A 68 11.88 -15.01 8.07
N GLY A 69 12.74 -15.52 8.95
CA GLY A 69 12.47 -16.74 9.72
C GLY A 69 12.22 -17.93 8.78
N PRO A 70 11.05 -18.60 8.84
CA PRO A 70 10.71 -19.70 7.96
C PRO A 70 10.24 -19.27 6.55
N TYR A 71 10.03 -17.97 6.32
CA TYR A 71 9.49 -17.46 5.06
C TYR A 71 10.61 -17.04 4.11
N LYS A 72 10.54 -17.49 2.85
CA LYS A 72 11.41 -17.02 1.76
C LYS A 72 10.63 -16.05 0.89
N ILE A 73 11.23 -14.92 0.56
CA ILE A 73 10.69 -13.94 -0.38
C ILE A 73 11.43 -14.13 -1.70
N THR A 74 10.70 -14.47 -2.75
CA THR A 74 11.26 -14.71 -4.08
C THR A 74 11.23 -13.45 -4.94
N LEU A 75 12.02 -13.45 -6.02
CA LEU A 75 11.99 -12.39 -7.02
C LEU A 75 10.66 -12.36 -7.78
N ALA A 76 10.02 -13.52 -7.98
CA ALA A 76 8.68 -13.60 -8.55
C ALA A 76 7.66 -12.81 -7.71
N ASP A 77 7.66 -12.99 -6.40
CA ASP A 77 6.73 -12.28 -5.50
C ASP A 77 6.94 -10.76 -5.57
N LEU A 78 8.20 -10.33 -5.49
CA LEU A 78 8.54 -8.90 -5.53
C LEU A 78 8.15 -8.28 -6.87
N THR A 79 8.52 -8.92 -7.98
CA THR A 79 8.19 -8.41 -9.32
C THR A 79 6.70 -8.38 -9.57
N LEU A 80 5.95 -9.36 -9.07
CA LEU A 80 4.50 -9.42 -9.21
C LEU A 80 3.82 -8.23 -8.51
N LEU A 81 4.27 -7.87 -7.31
CA LEU A 81 3.72 -6.72 -6.56
C LEU A 81 4.17 -5.37 -7.13
N THR A 82 5.39 -5.30 -7.68
CA THR A 82 5.94 -4.02 -8.17
C THR A 82 5.61 -3.75 -9.63
N LYS A 83 5.23 -4.76 -10.43
CA LYS A 83 5.04 -4.65 -11.90
C LYS A 83 4.17 -3.46 -12.31
N GLU A 84 3.01 -3.30 -11.70
CA GLU A 84 2.08 -2.21 -12.04
C GLU A 84 2.65 -0.85 -11.67
N ARG A 85 3.26 -0.73 -10.48
CA ARG A 85 3.86 0.53 -10.02
C ARG A 85 5.11 0.88 -10.84
N GLU A 86 5.92 -0.09 -11.21
CA GLU A 86 7.09 0.10 -12.07
C GLU A 86 6.71 0.47 -13.51
N ALA A 87 5.59 -0.06 -14.02
CA ALA A 87 5.05 0.32 -15.32
C ALA A 87 4.47 1.74 -15.32
N ALA A 88 3.83 2.14 -14.21
CA ALA A 88 3.31 3.50 -14.01
C ALA A 88 4.38 4.53 -13.60
N ALA A 89 5.58 4.07 -13.21
CA ALA A 89 6.65 4.93 -12.72
C ALA A 89 7.28 5.73 -13.87
N GLN A 90 6.92 7.01 -13.93
CA GLN A 90 7.65 8.01 -14.71
C GLN A 90 8.49 8.86 -13.75
N PRO A 91 9.73 9.22 -14.13
CA PRO A 91 10.55 10.08 -13.30
C PRO A 91 9.84 11.45 -13.19
N ALA A 92 9.39 11.78 -11.98
CA ALA A 92 8.69 13.04 -11.70
C ALA A 92 9.62 14.27 -11.84
N MET A 93 10.93 14.04 -11.90
CA MET A 93 11.97 15.06 -12.00
C MET A 93 13.12 14.56 -12.88
N ALA A 94 13.76 15.47 -13.63
CA ALA A 94 14.93 15.18 -14.46
C ALA A 94 16.17 14.67 -13.68
N THR A 95 16.13 14.72 -12.36
CA THR A 95 17.25 14.33 -11.47
C THR A 95 17.33 12.84 -11.19
N MET A 96 16.29 12.05 -11.46
CA MET A 96 16.30 10.60 -11.20
C MET A 96 16.15 9.80 -12.50
N THR A 97 16.99 8.79 -12.67
CA THR A 97 16.84 7.83 -13.76
C THR A 97 15.65 6.91 -13.50
N VAL A 98 15.05 6.36 -14.57
CA VAL A 98 13.97 5.36 -14.46
C VAL A 98 14.42 4.15 -13.63
N THR A 99 15.70 3.76 -13.73
CA THR A 99 16.29 2.67 -12.96
C THR A 99 16.34 2.97 -11.47
N ASP A 100 16.60 4.21 -11.06
CA ASP A 100 16.63 4.59 -9.65
C ASP A 100 15.22 4.60 -9.04
N VAL A 101 14.23 5.08 -9.80
CA VAL A 101 12.83 5.04 -9.39
C VAL A 101 12.36 3.60 -9.20
N ARG A 102 12.67 2.70 -10.15
CA ARG A 102 12.35 1.26 -10.02
C ARG A 102 13.06 0.63 -8.83
N ARG A 103 14.34 0.92 -8.63
CA ARG A 103 15.11 0.42 -7.47
C ARG A 103 14.45 0.85 -6.16
N ARG A 104 14.03 2.11 -6.06
CA ARG A 104 13.32 2.63 -4.89
C ARG A 104 11.99 1.93 -4.65
N ILE A 105 11.18 1.77 -5.69
CA ILE A 105 9.88 1.06 -5.59
C ILE A 105 10.07 -0.38 -5.10
N ARG A 106 11.05 -1.10 -5.67
CA ARG A 106 11.39 -2.47 -5.25
C ARG A 106 11.86 -2.53 -3.81
N LYS A 107 12.73 -1.59 -3.40
CA LYS A 107 13.21 -1.52 -2.03
C LYS A 107 12.06 -1.28 -1.05
N GLU A 108 11.22 -0.30 -1.32
CA GLU A 108 10.06 0.03 -0.46
C GLU A 108 9.09 -1.16 -0.34
N HIS A 109 8.82 -1.89 -1.43
CA HIS A 109 7.97 -3.10 -1.34
C HIS A 109 8.66 -4.25 -0.64
N LEU A 110 9.96 -4.45 -0.84
CA LEU A 110 10.69 -5.49 -0.13
C LEU A 110 10.67 -5.23 1.38
N GLU A 111 10.87 -3.99 1.80
CA GLU A 111 10.74 -3.56 3.21
C GLU A 111 9.33 -3.84 3.73
N GLU A 112 8.28 -3.43 3.00
CA GLU A 112 6.88 -3.72 3.36
C GLU A 112 6.61 -5.23 3.48
N MET A 113 7.14 -6.04 2.56
CA MET A 113 7.01 -7.50 2.60
C MET A 113 7.69 -8.08 3.84
N VAL A 114 8.90 -7.63 4.15
CA VAL A 114 9.66 -8.08 5.33
C VAL A 114 8.91 -7.69 6.61
N GLU A 115 8.49 -6.44 6.75
CA GLU A 115 7.71 -5.95 7.89
C GLU A 115 6.42 -6.75 8.07
N ARG A 116 5.68 -6.99 6.99
CA ARG A 116 4.46 -7.79 7.01
C ARG A 116 4.72 -9.21 7.52
N ARG A 117 5.83 -9.84 7.10
CA ARG A 117 6.22 -11.17 7.55
C ARG A 117 6.65 -11.18 9.01
N LEU A 118 7.38 -10.16 9.47
CA LEU A 118 7.74 -10.00 10.88
C LEU A 118 6.49 -9.85 11.76
N LEU A 119 5.50 -9.06 11.33
CA LEU A 119 4.23 -8.95 12.04
C LEU A 119 3.48 -10.29 12.11
N ILE A 120 3.50 -11.10 11.05
CA ILE A 120 2.90 -12.45 11.08
C ILE A 120 3.66 -13.37 12.03
N LEU A 121 4.98 -13.26 12.12
CA LEU A 121 5.76 -14.06 13.05
C LEU A 121 5.48 -13.67 14.49
N GLY A 122 5.49 -12.37 14.82
CA GLY A 122 5.09 -11.89 16.13
C GLY A 122 3.65 -12.25 16.47
N SER A 123 2.77 -12.36 15.47
CA SER A 123 1.37 -12.72 15.73
C SER A 123 1.18 -14.19 16.10
N LYS A 124 2.03 -15.07 15.58
CA LYS A 124 2.03 -16.48 15.95
C LYS A 124 2.42 -16.74 17.40
N GLU A 125 3.08 -15.79 18.05
CA GLU A 125 3.37 -15.85 19.49
C GLU A 125 2.10 -15.66 20.33
N HIS A 126 1.06 -15.03 19.77
CA HIS A 126 -0.19 -14.68 20.45
C HIS A 126 -1.45 -15.13 19.68
N PRO A 127 -1.64 -16.43 19.43
CA PRO A 127 -2.80 -16.94 18.70
C PRO A 127 -4.14 -16.65 19.40
N GLU A 128 -4.11 -16.44 20.73
CA GLU A 128 -5.29 -16.18 21.55
C GLU A 128 -5.92 -14.80 21.32
N TRP A 129 -5.20 -13.87 20.67
CA TRP A 129 -5.71 -12.52 20.41
C TRP A 129 -6.82 -12.48 19.36
N VAL A 130 -6.89 -13.47 18.46
CA VAL A 130 -7.91 -13.54 17.41
C VAL A 130 -8.83 -14.74 17.62
N LYS A 131 -10.07 -14.48 18.03
CA LYS A 131 -11.09 -15.51 18.19
C LYS A 131 -11.60 -16.00 16.83
N GLY A 132 -11.75 -17.32 16.68
CA GLY A 132 -12.22 -17.94 15.43
C GLY A 132 -13.59 -17.43 14.95
N GLY A 133 -14.51 -17.11 15.86
CA GLY A 133 -15.81 -16.52 15.51
C GLY A 133 -15.71 -15.14 14.85
N SER A 134 -14.73 -14.33 15.25
CA SER A 134 -14.47 -13.02 14.63
C SER A 134 -13.92 -13.16 13.21
N VAL A 135 -13.12 -14.19 12.95
CA VAL A 135 -12.58 -14.48 11.62
C VAL A 135 -13.70 -14.82 10.64
N GLU A 136 -14.62 -15.72 11.01
CA GLU A 136 -15.72 -16.10 10.10
C GLU A 136 -16.69 -14.95 9.81
N LEU A 137 -16.92 -14.05 10.78
CA LEU A 137 -17.72 -12.84 10.56
C LEU A 137 -17.04 -11.89 9.57
N GLU A 138 -15.73 -11.65 9.72
CA GLU A 138 -14.97 -10.79 8.82
C GLU A 138 -14.85 -11.41 7.42
N VAL A 139 -14.69 -12.72 7.32
CA VAL A 139 -14.70 -13.46 6.05
C VAL A 139 -16.02 -13.27 5.32
N LYS A 140 -17.16 -13.48 6.01
CA LYS A 140 -18.50 -13.26 5.43
C LYS A 140 -18.68 -11.82 4.97
N LYS A 141 -18.27 -10.85 5.79
CA LYS A 141 -18.36 -9.42 5.47
C LYS A 141 -17.58 -9.10 4.19
N ARG A 142 -16.33 -9.55 4.09
CA ARG A 142 -15.48 -9.27 2.92
C ARG A 142 -15.94 -9.99 1.66
N LEU A 143 -16.46 -11.20 1.77
CA LEU A 143 -17.06 -11.90 0.63
C LEU A 143 -18.33 -11.17 0.14
N ALA A 144 -19.11 -10.59 1.05
CA ALA A 144 -20.25 -9.76 0.68
C ALA A 144 -19.84 -8.43 0.02
N GLU A 145 -18.76 -7.80 0.50
CA GLU A 145 -18.19 -6.58 -0.10
C GLU A 145 -17.61 -6.82 -1.51
N LEU A 146 -16.96 -7.96 -1.74
CA LEU A 146 -16.44 -8.34 -3.05
C LEU A 146 -17.55 -8.69 -4.05
N GLY A 147 -18.63 -9.30 -3.57
CA GLY A 147 -19.70 -9.83 -4.41
C GLY A 147 -19.34 -11.18 -5.07
N PRO A 148 -20.34 -11.98 -5.49
CA PRO A 148 -20.15 -13.34 -5.97
C PRO A 148 -19.36 -13.41 -7.29
N ASP A 149 -19.55 -12.44 -8.20
CA ASP A 149 -18.91 -12.43 -9.52
C ASP A 149 -17.40 -12.22 -9.41
N GLU A 150 -16.96 -11.38 -8.48
CA GLU A 150 -15.55 -11.09 -8.26
C GLU A 150 -14.84 -12.23 -7.54
N VAL A 151 -15.51 -12.89 -6.60
CA VAL A 151 -14.99 -14.11 -5.96
C VAL A 151 -14.76 -15.21 -7.00
N GLU A 152 -15.72 -15.41 -7.90
CA GLU A 152 -15.61 -16.37 -8.98
C GLU A 152 -14.50 -16.01 -9.97
N ARG A 153 -14.38 -14.73 -10.33
CA ARG A 153 -13.29 -14.23 -11.18
C ARG A 153 -11.92 -14.54 -10.57
N ARG A 154 -11.74 -14.24 -9.28
CA ARG A 154 -10.48 -14.48 -8.56
C ARG A 154 -10.15 -15.95 -8.44
N ARG A 155 -11.16 -16.79 -8.17
CA ARG A 155 -11.01 -18.24 -8.18
C ARG A 155 -10.52 -18.75 -9.54
N LYS A 156 -11.09 -18.25 -10.63
CA LYS A 156 -10.68 -18.63 -12.00
C LYS A 156 -9.26 -18.18 -12.33
N ILE A 157 -8.86 -16.97 -11.92
CA ILE A 157 -7.49 -16.47 -12.11
C ILE A 157 -6.49 -17.33 -11.33
N ALA A 158 -6.84 -17.71 -10.10
CA ALA A 158 -6.03 -18.58 -9.26
C ALA A 158 -5.97 -20.03 -9.77
N ASN A 159 -6.96 -20.46 -10.55
CA ASN A 159 -7.14 -21.83 -11.00
C ASN A 159 -7.23 -22.84 -9.82
N VAL A 160 -7.93 -22.46 -8.75
CA VAL A 160 -8.05 -23.23 -7.50
C VAL A 160 -9.52 -23.67 -7.29
N PRO A 161 -9.78 -24.87 -6.74
CA PRO A 161 -11.14 -25.28 -6.37
C PRO A 161 -11.76 -24.35 -5.32
N LYS A 162 -13.09 -24.37 -5.22
CA LYS A 162 -13.83 -23.44 -4.35
C LYS A 162 -13.49 -23.62 -2.88
N GLU A 163 -13.33 -24.84 -2.39
CA GLU A 163 -13.00 -25.08 -0.97
C GLU A 163 -11.62 -24.51 -0.64
N SER A 164 -10.59 -24.84 -1.44
CA SER A 164 -9.22 -24.37 -1.20
C SER A 164 -9.11 -22.84 -1.29
N PHE A 165 -9.84 -22.20 -2.22
CA PHE A 165 -9.91 -20.74 -2.27
C PHE A 165 -10.46 -20.15 -0.95
N LEU A 166 -11.52 -20.73 -0.40
CA LEU A 166 -12.12 -20.26 0.85
C LEU A 166 -11.23 -20.49 2.07
N GLU A 167 -10.50 -21.61 2.11
CA GLU A 167 -9.53 -21.90 3.16
C GLU A 167 -8.36 -20.91 3.15
N GLU A 168 -7.81 -20.64 1.97
CA GLU A 168 -6.76 -19.64 1.81
C GLU A 168 -7.25 -18.23 2.16
N PHE A 169 -8.47 -17.89 1.75
CA PHE A 169 -9.09 -16.62 2.08
C PHE A 169 -9.31 -16.46 3.59
N ARG A 170 -9.76 -17.52 4.27
CA ARG A 170 -9.88 -17.55 5.75
C ARG A 170 -8.53 -17.36 6.42
N ARG A 171 -7.49 -18.05 5.95
CA ARG A 171 -6.12 -17.89 6.47
C ARG A 171 -5.65 -16.44 6.32
N TYR A 172 -5.85 -15.85 5.15
CA TYR A 172 -5.51 -14.45 4.88
C TYR A 172 -6.23 -13.48 5.82
N VAL A 173 -7.55 -13.62 5.97
CA VAL A 173 -8.34 -12.75 6.86
C VAL A 173 -7.88 -12.91 8.31
N ARG A 174 -7.57 -14.14 8.74
CA ARG A 174 -7.00 -14.39 10.06
C ARG A 174 -5.67 -13.65 10.26
N GLU A 175 -4.74 -13.80 9.32
CA GLU A 175 -3.44 -13.13 9.39
C GLU A 175 -3.59 -11.61 9.48
N GLU A 176 -4.49 -11.01 8.71
CA GLU A 176 -4.73 -9.57 8.75
C GLU A 176 -5.37 -9.11 10.07
N LEU A 177 -6.33 -9.86 10.60
CA LEU A 177 -6.91 -9.58 11.92
C LEU A 177 -5.85 -9.65 13.02
N MET A 178 -4.95 -10.64 12.94
CA MET A 178 -3.85 -10.79 13.87
C MET A 178 -2.88 -9.59 13.80
N GLN A 179 -2.53 -9.14 12.59
CA GLN A 179 -1.71 -7.94 12.40
C GLN A 179 -2.34 -6.68 13.00
N ARG A 180 -3.64 -6.48 12.74
CA ARG A 180 -4.38 -5.33 13.30
C ARG A 180 -4.39 -5.35 14.82
N GLU A 181 -4.54 -6.53 15.42
CA GLU A 181 -4.60 -6.67 16.87
C GLU A 181 -3.25 -6.44 17.55
N ILE A 182 -2.14 -6.89 16.93
CA ILE A 182 -0.79 -6.51 17.40
C ILE A 182 -0.60 -5.01 17.35
N LEU A 183 -0.88 -4.37 16.22
CA LEU A 183 -0.71 -2.93 16.08
C LEU A 183 -1.58 -2.17 17.09
N ARG A 184 -2.80 -2.67 17.35
CA ARG A 184 -3.69 -2.10 18.35
C ARG A 184 -3.07 -2.13 19.75
N ARG A 185 -2.55 -3.27 20.20
CA ARG A 185 -2.04 -3.44 21.57
C ARG A 185 -0.62 -2.90 21.76
N GLU A 186 0.26 -3.16 20.81
CA GLU A 186 1.67 -2.79 20.91
C GLU A 186 1.92 -1.31 20.59
N VAL A 187 1.08 -0.71 19.74
CA VAL A 187 1.22 0.69 19.34
C VAL A 187 0.07 1.53 19.88
N ASN A 188 -1.17 1.27 19.44
CA ASN A 188 -2.27 2.21 19.71
C ASN A 188 -2.60 2.35 21.20
N GLU A 189 -2.54 1.26 21.98
CA GLU A 189 -2.79 1.31 23.43
C GLU A 189 -1.66 1.99 24.21
N LYS A 190 -0.46 2.11 23.64
CA LYS A 190 0.69 2.81 24.26
C LYS A 190 0.79 4.28 23.88
N VAL A 191 0.14 4.69 22.79
CA VAL A 191 0.12 6.08 22.36
C VAL A 191 -0.94 6.83 23.16
N VAL A 192 -0.48 7.65 24.10
CA VAL A 192 -1.33 8.61 24.82
C VAL A 192 -1.15 9.97 24.17
N VAL A 193 -2.21 10.50 23.58
CA VAL A 193 -2.25 11.87 23.06
C VAL A 193 -2.95 12.74 24.11
N THR A 194 -2.26 13.75 24.60
CA THR A 194 -2.78 14.67 25.62
C THR A 194 -3.58 15.82 25.00
N ASP A 195 -4.53 16.38 25.76
CA ASP A 195 -5.32 17.52 25.30
C ASP A 195 -4.44 18.76 25.07
N GLU A 196 -3.35 18.90 25.84
CA GLU A 196 -2.35 19.94 25.66
C GLU A 196 -1.65 19.82 24.31
N GLU A 197 -1.17 18.63 23.94
CA GLU A 197 -0.55 18.38 22.63
C GLU A 197 -1.50 18.66 21.47
N VAL A 198 -2.79 18.29 21.61
CA VAL A 198 -3.82 18.60 20.62
C VAL A 198 -4.02 20.10 20.50
N ARG A 199 -4.10 20.82 21.62
CA ARG A 199 -4.27 22.29 21.63
C ARG A 199 -3.06 22.98 21.02
N GLU A 200 -1.85 22.62 21.42
CA GLU A 200 -0.62 23.15 20.86
C GLU A 200 -0.52 22.92 19.36
N ARG A 201 -0.89 21.71 18.89
CA ARG A 201 -0.90 21.39 17.47
C ARG A 201 -1.94 22.21 16.72
N TYR A 202 -3.13 22.35 17.28
CA TYR A 202 -4.21 23.13 16.71
C TYR A 202 -3.83 24.61 16.59
N GLU A 203 -3.30 25.22 17.65
CA GLU A 203 -2.88 26.62 17.65
C GLU A 203 -1.75 26.89 16.66
N ARG A 204 -0.75 25.98 16.59
CA ARG A 204 0.37 26.09 15.66
C ARG A 204 -0.05 26.04 14.19
N ASP A 205 -1.00 25.16 13.86
CA ASP A 205 -1.43 24.92 12.47
C ASP A 205 -2.77 25.58 12.12
N ARG A 206 -3.31 26.43 13.01
CA ARG A 206 -4.66 27.01 12.90
C ARG A 206 -4.91 27.67 11.54
N GLU A 207 -3.99 28.51 11.09
CA GLU A 207 -4.13 29.26 9.84
C GLU A 207 -3.83 28.41 8.59
N LYS A 208 -2.96 27.42 8.71
CA LYS A 208 -2.49 26.62 7.56
C LYS A 208 -3.40 25.45 7.22
N THR A 209 -3.98 24.81 8.23
CA THR A 209 -4.69 23.53 8.07
C THR A 209 -6.15 23.61 8.51
N PHE A 210 -6.43 24.38 9.55
CA PHE A 210 -7.77 24.41 10.17
C PHE A 210 -8.61 25.62 9.74
N HIS A 211 -8.02 26.63 9.11
CA HIS A 211 -8.77 27.72 8.53
C HIS A 211 -9.46 27.26 7.25
N ARG A 212 -10.73 26.87 7.38
CA ARG A 212 -11.63 26.68 6.25
C ARG A 212 -12.47 27.96 6.09
N PRO A 213 -12.32 28.72 4.99
CA PRO A 213 -13.32 29.74 4.68
C PRO A 213 -14.71 29.07 4.60
N GLN A 214 -15.72 29.69 5.20
CA GLN A 214 -17.08 29.13 5.32
C GLN A 214 -17.72 28.78 3.97
N SER A 215 -17.32 29.48 2.91
CA SER A 215 -17.71 29.19 1.54
C SER A 215 -16.65 29.74 0.59
N TRP A 216 -16.52 29.12 -0.57
CA TRP A 216 -15.81 29.66 -1.72
C TRP A 216 -16.81 29.84 -2.86
N ALA A 217 -16.83 31.02 -3.46
CA ALA A 217 -17.46 31.22 -4.76
C ALA A 217 -16.35 31.15 -5.80
N VAL A 218 -16.28 30.03 -6.53
CA VAL A 218 -15.31 29.85 -7.62
C VAL A 218 -16.06 29.96 -8.93
N HIS A 219 -15.62 30.88 -9.78
CA HIS A 219 -16.04 30.97 -11.16
C HIS A 219 -14.91 30.39 -12.02
N HIS A 220 -15.19 29.31 -12.75
CA HIS A 220 -14.24 28.75 -13.71
C HIS A 220 -14.61 29.20 -15.14
N ILE A 221 -13.60 29.41 -15.97
CA ILE A 221 -13.77 29.71 -17.39
C ILE A 221 -13.01 28.64 -18.16
N ASP A 222 -13.76 27.75 -18.79
CA ASP A 222 -13.19 26.69 -19.61
C ASP A 222 -13.28 27.08 -21.08
N ARG A 223 -12.16 26.97 -21.81
CA ARG A 223 -12.15 27.04 -23.27
C ARG A 223 -11.81 25.68 -23.86
N PHE A 224 -12.71 25.20 -24.71
CA PHE A 224 -12.52 23.97 -25.44
C PHE A 224 -11.54 24.14 -26.61
N LEU A 225 -10.57 23.24 -26.71
CA LEU A 225 -9.70 23.09 -27.88
C LEU A 225 -10.02 21.76 -28.58
N PRO A 226 -10.50 21.76 -29.83
CA PRO A 226 -10.80 20.53 -30.55
C PRO A 226 -9.54 19.72 -30.86
N ARG A 227 -9.69 18.39 -30.90
CA ARG A 227 -8.61 17.44 -31.23
C ARG A 227 -8.05 17.74 -32.63
N GLY A 228 -6.72 17.77 -32.75
CA GLY A 228 -6.01 18.05 -34.03
C GLY A 228 -5.55 19.49 -34.20
N LYS A 229 -6.00 20.44 -33.36
CA LYS A 229 -5.57 21.85 -33.38
C LYS A 229 -4.53 22.18 -32.30
N ALA A 230 -3.61 21.25 -32.03
CA ALA A 230 -2.58 21.44 -31.01
C ALA A 230 -1.65 22.63 -31.32
N ALA A 231 -1.49 23.00 -32.59
CA ALA A 231 -0.73 24.17 -33.01
C ALA A 231 -1.33 25.51 -32.53
N GLU A 232 -2.63 25.56 -32.21
CA GLU A 232 -3.31 26.77 -31.69
C GLU A 232 -3.21 26.89 -30.16
N LEU A 233 -2.68 25.85 -29.47
CA LEU A 233 -2.52 25.82 -28.01
C LEU A 233 -1.73 27.01 -27.45
N PRO A 234 -0.53 27.38 -27.98
CA PRO A 234 0.23 28.50 -27.41
C PRO A 234 -0.52 29.83 -27.50
N ALA A 235 -1.19 30.10 -28.63
CA ALA A 235 -2.01 31.29 -28.80
C ALA A 235 -3.25 31.29 -27.89
N LEU A 236 -3.85 30.12 -27.65
CA LEU A 236 -4.96 29.98 -26.71
C LEU A 236 -4.50 30.20 -25.27
N MET A 237 -3.33 29.69 -24.88
CA MET A 237 -2.74 29.90 -23.56
C MET A 237 -2.42 31.38 -23.32
N GLU A 238 -1.85 32.06 -24.29
CA GLU A 238 -1.58 33.50 -24.21
C GLU A 238 -2.87 34.31 -24.01
N ARG A 239 -3.95 33.96 -24.73
CA ARG A 239 -5.27 34.58 -24.52
C ARG A 239 -5.86 34.29 -23.15
N MET A 240 -5.71 33.07 -22.64
CA MET A 240 -6.19 32.70 -21.31
C MET A 240 -5.38 33.41 -20.21
N GLU A 241 -4.07 33.60 -20.40
CA GLU A 241 -3.23 34.35 -19.47
C GLU A 241 -3.53 35.85 -19.52
N ALA A 242 -3.77 36.41 -20.70
CA ALA A 242 -4.26 37.78 -20.84
C ALA A 242 -5.60 37.98 -20.12
N LEU A 243 -6.56 37.08 -20.34
CA LEU A 243 -7.86 37.10 -19.64
C LEU A 243 -7.69 36.94 -18.13
N ARG A 244 -6.76 36.07 -17.68
CA ARG A 244 -6.42 35.92 -16.27
C ARG A 244 -5.87 37.23 -15.69
N SER A 245 -5.00 37.93 -16.41
CA SER A 245 -4.44 39.20 -15.96
C SER A 245 -5.51 40.31 -15.87
N GLU A 246 -6.41 40.36 -16.84
CA GLU A 246 -7.54 41.29 -16.87
C GLU A 246 -8.48 41.03 -15.69
N VAL A 247 -8.94 39.78 -15.53
CA VAL A 247 -9.80 39.37 -14.41
C VAL A 247 -9.10 39.62 -13.07
N ALA A 248 -7.80 39.36 -12.94
CA ALA A 248 -7.05 39.63 -11.72
C ALA A 248 -7.05 41.14 -11.39
N SER A 249 -6.87 42.01 -12.38
CA SER A 249 -6.93 43.48 -12.20
C SER A 249 -8.33 44.00 -11.86
N VAL A 250 -9.37 43.41 -12.45
CA VAL A 250 -10.77 43.74 -12.16
C VAL A 250 -11.13 43.27 -10.75
N ILE A 251 -10.73 42.06 -10.35
CA ILE A 251 -10.93 41.57 -8.99
C ILE A 251 -10.16 42.44 -8.00
N ALA A 252 -8.91 42.81 -8.28
CA ALA A 252 -8.12 43.67 -7.39
C ALA A 252 -8.76 45.07 -7.21
N SER A 253 -9.39 45.63 -8.25
CA SER A 253 -10.12 46.89 -8.15
C SER A 253 -11.49 46.74 -7.48
N ALA A 254 -12.20 45.63 -7.70
CA ALA A 254 -13.49 45.32 -7.09
C ALA A 254 -13.41 44.82 -5.63
N THR A 255 -12.25 44.34 -5.18
CA THR A 255 -12.00 43.95 -3.77
C THR A 255 -11.37 45.07 -2.94
N ALA A 256 -11.30 46.29 -3.48
CA ALA A 256 -10.97 47.48 -2.71
C ALA A 256 -11.90 47.61 -1.48
N PRO A 257 -11.41 48.09 -0.32
CA PRO A 257 -12.17 48.10 0.94
C PRO A 257 -13.56 48.75 0.85
N ARG A 258 -13.73 49.71 -0.07
CA ARG A 258 -15.02 50.39 -0.34
C ARG A 258 -16.06 49.48 -0.97
N ALA A 259 -15.72 48.71 -2.00
CA ALA A 259 -16.67 47.82 -2.68
C ALA A 259 -17.06 46.61 -1.81
N LYS A 260 -16.17 46.17 -0.91
CA LYS A 260 -16.48 45.16 0.11
C LYS A 260 -17.42 45.69 1.21
N ALA A 261 -17.35 46.99 1.52
CA ALA A 261 -18.28 47.65 2.44
C ALA A 261 -19.68 47.76 1.84
N ASP A 262 -19.79 48.10 0.55
CA ASP A 262 -21.07 48.23 -0.16
C ASP A 262 -21.80 46.88 -0.38
N LEU A 263 -21.05 45.76 -0.45
CA LEU A 263 -21.60 44.40 -0.51
C LEU A 263 -22.01 43.82 0.85
N MET A 264 -21.69 44.49 1.97
CA MET A 264 -21.98 44.03 3.33
C MET A 264 -22.96 44.94 4.10
N VAL A 265 -23.55 45.93 3.44
CA VAL A 265 -24.72 46.63 3.98
C VAL A 265 -25.97 45.75 3.71
N PRO A 266 -26.75 45.40 4.73
CA PRO A 266 -27.92 44.52 4.59
C PRO A 266 -29.05 45.11 3.75
#